data_AF-A0A4Q3V357-F1
#
_entry.id   AF-A0A4Q3V357-F1
#
_cell.length_a   1.000
_cell.length_b   1.000
_cell.length_c   1.000
_cell.angle_alpha   90.00
_cell.angle_beta   90.00
_cell.angle_gamma   90.00
#
_symmetry.space_group_name_H-M   'P 1'
#
loop_
_entity.id
_entity.type
_entity.pdbx_description
1 polymer ?
#
loop_
_entity_poly.entity_id
_entity_poly.type
_entity_poly.pdbx_seq_one_letter_code
_entity_poly.pdbx_strand_id
1 'polypeptide(L)'
;MTAIADRPRTERNEPPQWTGALLRISAVALVAAVWISSAIFGAYILAYYGGAIPAGTMEQWNATLPALYEPHTPMASAGMGLHFLAGATLLLLGPVQLIGAIRTRAPAVHRWIGRVYAFAAFAAGVGGLTFILLKGTVGGWMMTIAFAAYGALMVLAAVETVRHAMARRIEVHRAWAIRLFALAIGSWLYRIGYGLFFAIGGRDNPGHTDTFSGWFDYVMD
;
A
#
# COMPACT_ATOMS: atom_id res chain seq x y z
N MET A 1 52.20 40.42 18.23
CA MET A 1 50.74 40.28 18.42
C MET A 1 50.08 40.35 17.07
N THR A 2 49.81 39.18 16.49
CA THR A 2 49.29 39.01 15.13
C THR A 2 47.79 39.25 15.15
N ALA A 3 47.32 40.25 14.41
CA ALA A 3 45.90 40.52 14.22
C ALA A 3 45.28 39.34 13.45
N ILE A 4 44.36 38.62 14.09
CA ILE A 4 43.51 37.63 13.44
C ILE A 4 42.54 38.42 12.57
N ALA A 5 42.76 38.39 11.26
CA ALA A 5 41.84 38.95 10.29
C ALA A 5 40.51 38.21 10.36
N ASP A 6 39.45 38.95 10.67
CA ASP A 6 38.06 38.48 10.65
C ASP A 6 37.72 38.13 9.18
N ARG A 7 37.55 36.84 8.88
CA ARG A 7 37.17 36.43 7.53
C ARG A 7 35.73 36.87 7.29
N PRO A 8 35.39 37.51 6.15
CA PRO A 8 34.01 37.85 5.85
C PRO A 8 33.17 36.58 5.91
N ARG A 9 32.09 36.62 6.70
CA ARG A 9 31.04 35.60 6.67
C ARG A 9 30.63 35.45 5.21
N THR A 10 31.00 34.33 4.58
CA THR A 10 30.47 33.95 3.28
C THR A 10 28.96 34.06 3.37
N GLU A 11 28.35 34.99 2.64
CA GLU A 11 26.92 35.04 2.45
C GLU A 11 26.50 33.64 2.00
N ARG A 12 25.87 32.88 2.91
CA ARG A 12 25.23 31.64 2.51
C ARG A 12 24.13 32.10 1.57
N ASN A 13 24.28 31.82 0.28
CA ASN A 13 23.25 32.02 -0.72
C ASN A 13 21.99 31.28 -0.23
N GLU A 14 21.11 31.98 0.46
CA GLU A 14 19.83 31.41 0.86
C GLU A 14 19.03 31.16 -0.42
N PRO A 15 18.44 29.95 -0.56
CA PRO A 15 17.65 29.65 -1.74
C PRO A 15 16.53 30.70 -1.89
N PRO A 16 16.18 31.10 -3.11
CA PRO A 16 15.13 32.08 -3.34
C PRO A 16 13.82 31.71 -2.64
N GLN A 17 13.06 32.71 -2.19
CA GLN A 17 11.80 32.49 -1.45
C GLN A 17 10.77 31.65 -2.22
N TRP A 18 10.81 31.68 -3.57
CA TRP A 18 9.94 30.87 -4.42
C TRP A 18 10.24 29.36 -4.32
N THR A 19 11.47 28.97 -3.96
CA THR A 19 11.85 27.55 -3.82
C THR A 19 11.07 26.88 -2.69
N GLY A 20 10.84 27.59 -1.57
CA GLY A 20 10.01 27.08 -0.48
C GLY A 20 8.54 26.93 -0.86
N ALA A 21 7.99 27.90 -1.59
CA ALA A 21 6.62 27.85 -2.08
C ALA A 21 6.43 26.71 -3.10
N LEU A 22 7.37 26.57 -4.05
CA LEU A 22 7.35 25.50 -5.05
C LEU A 22 7.44 24.12 -4.42
N LEU A 23 8.37 23.91 -3.47
CA LEU A 23 8.49 22.64 -2.75
C LEU A 23 7.18 22.27 -2.04
N ARG A 24 6.55 23.24 -1.37
CA ARG A 24 5.28 23.02 -0.67
C ARG A 24 4.17 22.64 -1.65
N ILE A 25 4.04 23.36 -2.77
CA ILE A 25 3.02 23.09 -3.79
C ILE A 25 3.24 21.69 -4.38
N SER A 26 4.47 21.36 -4.78
CA SER A 26 4.81 20.04 -5.34
C SER A 26 4.54 18.91 -4.36
N ALA A 27 4.88 19.08 -3.08
CA ALA A 27 4.60 18.09 -2.05
C ALA A 27 3.09 17.89 -1.84
N VAL A 28 2.32 18.98 -1.78
CA VAL A 28 0.86 18.91 -1.64
C VAL A 28 0.23 18.26 -2.86
N ALA A 29 0.64 18.64 -4.06
CA ALA A 29 0.14 18.07 -5.32
C ALA A 29 0.42 16.56 -5.40
N LEU A 30 1.65 16.14 -5.04
CA LEU A 30 2.02 14.72 -5.02
C LEU A 30 1.17 13.93 -4.02
N VAL A 31 1.03 14.42 -2.79
CA VAL A 31 0.22 13.75 -1.76
C VAL A 31 -1.24 13.68 -2.19
N ALA A 32 -1.78 14.77 -2.74
CA ALA A 32 -3.16 14.81 -3.24
C ALA A 32 -3.36 13.81 -4.39
N ALA A 33 -2.45 13.76 -5.36
CA ALA A 33 -2.53 12.82 -6.48
C ALA A 33 -2.50 11.37 -6.01
N VAL A 34 -1.56 11.01 -5.13
CA VAL A 34 -1.46 9.65 -4.56
C VAL A 34 -2.71 9.30 -3.76
N TRP A 35 -3.22 10.22 -2.94
CA TRP A 35 -4.40 9.95 -2.12
C TRP A 35 -5.67 9.83 -2.97
N ILE A 36 -5.88 10.73 -3.93
CA ILE A 36 -7.03 10.65 -4.85
C ILE A 36 -6.98 9.35 -5.64
N SER A 37 -5.82 9.00 -6.19
CA SER A 37 -5.65 7.76 -6.96
C SER A 37 -5.88 6.51 -6.10
N SER A 38 -5.31 6.44 -4.89
CA SER A 38 -5.55 5.32 -3.96
C SER A 38 -7.01 5.24 -3.52
N ALA A 39 -7.68 6.37 -3.29
CA ALA A 39 -9.10 6.39 -2.95
C ALA A 39 -9.99 5.90 -4.11
N ILE A 40 -9.71 6.35 -5.34
CA ILE A 40 -10.40 5.87 -6.55
C ILE A 40 -10.18 4.36 -6.70
N PHE A 41 -8.95 3.89 -6.55
CA PHE A 41 -8.63 2.46 -6.68
C PHE A 41 -9.29 1.62 -5.57
N GLY A 42 -9.27 2.10 -4.32
CA GLY A 42 -9.97 1.44 -3.22
C GLY A 42 -11.49 1.38 -3.44
N ALA A 43 -12.10 2.47 -3.91
CA ALA A 43 -13.52 2.50 -4.26
C ALA A 43 -13.84 1.55 -5.42
N TYR A 44 -12.98 1.49 -6.45
CA TYR A 44 -13.09 0.53 -7.54
C TYR A 44 -13.05 -0.92 -7.03
N ILE A 45 -12.14 -1.25 -6.11
CA ILE A 45 -12.06 -2.60 -5.54
C ILE A 45 -13.37 -2.97 -4.82
N LEU A 46 -13.92 -2.05 -4.02
CA LEU A 46 -15.17 -2.28 -3.30
C LEU A 46 -16.35 -2.45 -4.27
N ALA A 47 -16.45 -1.61 -5.29
CA ALA A 47 -17.52 -1.68 -6.27
C ALA A 47 -17.44 -2.96 -7.12
N TYR A 48 -16.26 -3.28 -7.64
CA TYR A 48 -16.05 -4.40 -8.54
C TYR A 48 -16.06 -5.74 -7.79
N TYR A 49 -15.15 -5.93 -6.83
CA TYR A 49 -15.02 -7.20 -6.12
C TYR A 49 -16.09 -7.35 -5.05
N GLY A 50 -16.32 -6.31 -4.24
CA GLY A 50 -17.33 -6.33 -3.18
C GLY A 50 -18.75 -6.40 -3.73
N GLY A 51 -19.05 -5.68 -4.81
CA GLY A 51 -20.37 -5.69 -5.46
C GLY A 51 -20.74 -7.02 -6.11
N ALA A 52 -19.75 -7.81 -6.56
CA ALA A 52 -19.99 -9.13 -7.15
C ALA A 52 -20.53 -10.17 -6.15
N ILE A 53 -20.27 -9.99 -4.84
CA ILE A 53 -20.72 -10.92 -3.79
C ILE A 53 -22.25 -10.93 -3.67
N PRO A 54 -22.94 -9.81 -3.35
CA PRO A 54 -24.40 -9.80 -3.28
C PRO A 54 -25.07 -9.98 -4.64
N ALA A 55 -24.38 -9.66 -5.75
CA ALA A 55 -24.89 -9.86 -7.11
C ALA A 55 -24.85 -11.33 -7.56
N GLY A 56 -24.12 -12.21 -6.86
CA GLY A 56 -23.95 -13.60 -7.25
C GLY A 56 -23.12 -13.78 -8.54
N THR A 57 -22.20 -12.85 -8.81
CA THR A 57 -21.36 -12.82 -10.04
C THR A 57 -19.87 -12.88 -9.72
N MET A 58 -19.49 -13.62 -8.68
CA MET A 58 -18.10 -13.70 -8.21
C MET A 58 -17.13 -14.30 -9.24
N GLU A 59 -17.63 -15.03 -10.24
CA GLU A 59 -16.87 -15.51 -11.39
C GLU A 59 -16.18 -14.38 -12.14
N GLN A 60 -16.72 -13.15 -12.10
CA GLN A 60 -16.11 -11.96 -12.71
C GLN A 60 -14.73 -11.63 -12.12
N TRP A 61 -14.43 -12.05 -10.88
CA TRP A 61 -13.11 -11.84 -10.28
C TRP A 61 -12.01 -12.45 -11.17
N ASN A 62 -12.31 -13.56 -11.84
CA ASN A 62 -11.37 -14.26 -12.70
C ASN A 62 -11.01 -13.51 -14.00
N ALA A 63 -11.71 -12.42 -14.32
CA ALA A 63 -11.38 -11.59 -15.48
C ALA A 63 -10.12 -10.73 -15.26
N THR A 64 -9.70 -10.54 -14.00
CA THR A 64 -8.48 -9.78 -13.68
C THR A 64 -7.27 -10.70 -13.57
N LEU A 65 -7.41 -11.82 -12.85
CA LEU A 65 -6.41 -12.87 -12.77
C LEU A 65 -7.14 -14.21 -12.70
N PRO A 66 -6.60 -15.28 -13.29
CA PRO A 66 -7.24 -16.59 -13.25
C PRO A 66 -7.35 -17.11 -11.81
N ALA A 67 -8.36 -17.95 -11.57
CA ALA A 67 -8.50 -18.75 -10.35
C ALA A 67 -8.68 -17.98 -9.02
N LEU A 68 -9.05 -16.69 -9.05
CA LEU A 68 -9.38 -15.90 -7.85
C LEU A 68 -10.67 -16.39 -7.16
N TYR A 69 -11.70 -16.71 -7.95
CA TYR A 69 -12.94 -17.32 -7.46
C TYR A 69 -13.17 -18.70 -8.09
N GLU A 70 -13.29 -19.73 -7.24
CA GLU A 70 -13.64 -21.09 -7.64
C GLU A 70 -14.56 -21.74 -6.59
N PRO A 71 -15.75 -22.23 -6.98
CA PRO A 71 -16.70 -22.83 -6.04
C PRO A 71 -16.14 -24.04 -5.26
N HIS A 72 -15.17 -24.76 -5.84
CA HIS A 72 -14.58 -25.96 -5.26
C HIS A 72 -13.36 -25.66 -4.35
N THR A 73 -12.87 -24.42 -4.30
CA THR A 73 -11.83 -23.97 -3.34
C THR A 73 -12.32 -22.77 -2.51
N PRO A 74 -13.44 -22.89 -1.76
CA PRO A 74 -14.11 -21.75 -1.15
C PRO A 74 -13.25 -21.01 -0.12
N MET A 75 -12.35 -21.71 0.59
CA MET A 75 -11.45 -21.08 1.55
C MET A 75 -10.44 -20.13 0.89
N ALA A 76 -9.90 -20.49 -0.27
CA ALA A 76 -8.97 -19.64 -1.00
C ALA A 76 -9.69 -18.39 -1.52
N SER A 77 -10.88 -18.56 -2.12
CA SER A 77 -11.68 -17.45 -2.62
C SER A 77 -12.17 -16.53 -1.50
N ALA A 78 -12.55 -17.07 -0.34
CA ALA A 78 -12.88 -16.27 0.84
C ALA A 78 -11.65 -15.49 1.36
N GLY A 79 -10.47 -16.12 1.38
CA GLY A 79 -9.21 -15.45 1.72
C GLY A 79 -8.89 -14.29 0.78
N MET A 80 -9.10 -14.49 -0.52
CA MET A 80 -8.92 -13.44 -1.53
C MET A 80 -9.94 -12.31 -1.40
N GLY A 81 -11.21 -12.63 -1.13
CA GLY A 81 -12.23 -11.62 -0.84
C GLY A 81 -11.89 -10.78 0.40
N LEU A 82 -11.44 -11.44 1.48
CA LEU A 82 -10.94 -10.76 2.67
C LEU A 82 -9.76 -9.85 2.33
N HIS A 83 -8.82 -10.33 1.51
CA HIS A 83 -7.67 -9.55 1.04
C HIS A 83 -8.11 -8.29 0.29
N PHE A 84 -9.03 -8.39 -0.67
CA PHE A 84 -9.51 -7.25 -1.45
C PHE A 84 -10.24 -6.21 -0.60
N LEU A 85 -11.21 -6.63 0.21
CA LEU A 85 -12.00 -5.71 1.03
C LEU A 85 -11.13 -5.01 2.09
N ALA A 86 -10.21 -5.76 2.70
CA ALA A 86 -9.29 -5.20 3.66
C ALA A 86 -8.26 -4.28 2.98
N GLY A 87 -7.74 -4.66 1.80
CA GLY A 87 -6.85 -3.83 0.99
C GLY A 87 -7.49 -2.49 0.59
N ALA A 88 -8.75 -2.51 0.13
CA ALA A 88 -9.50 -1.30 -0.17
C ALA A 88 -9.64 -0.38 1.05
N THR A 89 -9.90 -0.96 2.22
CA THR A 89 -9.96 -0.22 3.50
C THR A 89 -8.64 0.48 3.81
N LEU A 90 -7.50 -0.18 3.57
CA LEU A 90 -6.18 0.42 3.77
C LEU A 90 -5.94 1.62 2.85
N LEU A 91 -6.36 1.53 1.58
CA LEU A 91 -6.17 2.63 0.62
C LEU A 91 -6.98 3.87 1.00
N LEU A 92 -8.21 3.67 1.50
CA LEU A 92 -9.09 4.76 1.90
C LEU A 92 -8.60 5.44 3.21
N LEU A 93 -8.14 4.65 4.18
CA LEU A 93 -7.86 5.13 5.53
C LEU A 93 -6.38 5.45 5.80
N GLY A 94 -5.46 4.89 5.02
CA GLY A 94 -4.02 5.00 5.25
C GLY A 94 -3.53 6.45 5.34
N PRO A 95 -3.77 7.30 4.33
CA PRO A 95 -3.27 8.67 4.32
C PRO A 95 -3.76 9.50 5.52
N VAL A 96 -4.98 9.23 5.99
CA VAL A 96 -5.58 9.90 7.17
C VAL A 96 -4.72 9.69 8.43
N GLN A 97 -4.07 8.53 8.58
CA GLN A 97 -3.19 8.24 9.71
C GLN A 97 -1.93 9.11 9.77
N LEU A 98 -1.49 9.64 8.63
CA LEU A 98 -0.29 10.48 8.53
C LEU A 98 -0.56 11.97 8.74
N ILE A 99 -1.83 12.40 8.76
CA ILE A 99 -2.21 13.80 8.94
C ILE A 99 -1.95 14.22 10.39
N GLY A 100 -0.90 15.02 10.59
CA GLY A 100 -0.47 15.49 11.91
C GLY A 100 -1.58 16.21 12.69
N ALA A 101 -2.43 16.99 12.00
CA ALA A 101 -3.55 17.69 12.63
C ALA A 101 -4.61 16.74 13.21
N ILE A 102 -4.89 15.61 12.55
CA ILE A 102 -5.83 14.60 13.08
C ILE A 102 -5.24 13.94 14.31
N ARG A 103 -3.94 13.62 14.27
CA ARG A 103 -3.24 13.01 15.41
C ARG A 103 -3.23 13.91 16.64
N THR A 104 -3.05 15.22 16.48
CA THR A 104 -2.93 16.17 17.61
C THR A 104 -4.27 16.74 18.07
N ARG A 105 -5.18 17.07 17.15
CA ARG A 105 -6.46 17.73 17.47
C ARG A 105 -7.62 16.76 17.66
N ALA A 106 -7.55 15.56 17.07
CA ALA A 106 -8.60 14.55 17.15
C ALA A 106 -8.04 13.14 17.47
N PRO A 107 -7.36 12.96 18.62
CA PRO A 107 -6.68 11.71 18.95
C PRO A 107 -7.63 10.50 19.03
N ALA A 108 -8.90 10.70 19.40
CA ALA A 108 -9.90 9.63 19.37
C ALA A 108 -10.16 9.11 17.94
N VAL A 109 -10.27 10.03 16.97
CA VAL A 109 -10.44 9.70 15.55
C VAL A 109 -9.23 8.94 15.03
N HIS A 110 -8.03 9.45 15.32
CA HIS A 110 -6.77 8.78 14.96
C HIS A 110 -6.73 7.33 15.48
N ARG A 111 -7.08 7.12 16.77
CA ARG A 111 -7.07 5.79 17.39
C ARG A 111 -8.07 4.83 16.79
N TRP A 112 -9.31 5.26 16.52
CA TRP A 112 -10.33 4.39 15.94
C TRP A 112 -10.01 4.01 14.50
N ILE A 113 -9.64 4.99 13.67
CA ILE A 113 -9.20 4.71 12.29
C ILE A 113 -7.95 3.83 12.32
N GLY A 114 -7.01 4.06 13.25
CA GLY A 114 -5.81 3.25 13.40
C GLY A 114 -6.09 1.79 13.77
N ARG A 115 -7.11 1.52 14.59
CA ARG A 115 -7.55 0.15 14.91
C ARG A 115 -8.14 -0.55 13.68
N VAL A 116 -9.04 0.13 12.96
CA VAL A 116 -9.62 -0.40 11.72
C VAL A 116 -8.51 -0.66 10.69
N TYR A 117 -7.58 0.27 10.54
CA TYR A 117 -6.44 0.16 9.63
C TYR A 117 -5.53 -1.03 9.98
N ALA A 118 -5.13 -1.17 11.26
CA ALA A 118 -4.28 -2.27 11.68
C ALA A 118 -4.99 -3.64 11.54
N PHE A 119 -6.29 -3.70 11.87
CA PHE A 119 -7.08 -4.91 11.67
C PHE A 119 -7.21 -5.27 10.19
N ALA A 120 -7.49 -4.29 9.33
CA ALA A 120 -7.53 -4.49 7.89
C ALA A 120 -6.17 -4.95 7.35
N ALA A 121 -5.05 -4.40 7.82
CA ALA A 121 -3.72 -4.85 7.40
C ALA A 121 -3.46 -6.31 7.78
N PHE A 122 -3.82 -6.69 9.01
CA PHE A 122 -3.74 -8.07 9.47
C PHE A 122 -4.62 -8.99 8.60
N ALA A 123 -5.88 -8.63 8.38
CA ALA A 123 -6.83 -9.39 7.59
C ALA A 123 -6.39 -9.53 6.12
N ALA A 124 -5.84 -8.46 5.53
CA ALA A 124 -5.30 -8.49 4.17
C ALA A 124 -4.10 -9.44 4.06
N GLY A 125 -3.19 -9.41 5.03
CA GLY A 125 -2.06 -10.32 5.09
C GLY A 125 -2.50 -11.78 5.25
N VAL A 126 -3.37 -12.07 6.22
CA VAL A 126 -3.90 -13.44 6.46
C VAL A 126 -4.68 -13.96 5.26
N GLY A 127 -5.55 -13.13 4.66
CA GLY A 127 -6.32 -13.51 3.48
C GLY A 127 -5.44 -13.86 2.28
N GLY A 128 -4.43 -13.02 2.01
CA GLY A 128 -3.47 -13.26 0.94
C GLY A 128 -2.61 -14.52 1.20
N LEU A 129 -2.09 -14.68 2.41
CA LEU A 129 -1.33 -15.88 2.80
C LEU A 129 -2.16 -17.16 2.69
N THR A 130 -3.44 -17.11 3.07
CA THR A 130 -4.35 -18.25 2.95
C THR A 130 -4.53 -18.65 1.49
N PHE A 131 -4.72 -17.68 0.59
CA PHE A 131 -4.81 -17.95 -0.84
C PHE A 131 -3.50 -18.56 -1.37
N ILE A 132 -2.35 -17.96 -1.04
CA ILE A 132 -1.03 -18.42 -1.50
C ILE A 132 -0.75 -19.85 -1.01
N LEU A 133 -1.07 -20.15 0.25
CA LEU A 133 -0.88 -21.49 0.82
C LEU A 133 -1.69 -22.56 0.08
N LEU A 134 -2.90 -22.22 -0.36
CA LEU A 134 -3.83 -23.18 -0.97
C LEU A 134 -3.67 -23.29 -2.50
N LYS A 135 -3.29 -22.20 -3.18
CA LYS A 135 -3.28 -22.12 -4.65
C LYS A 135 -1.95 -21.67 -5.25
N GLY A 136 -1.00 -21.23 -4.43
CA GLY A 136 0.20 -20.56 -4.91
C GLY A 136 -0.12 -19.24 -5.61
N THR A 137 0.77 -18.84 -6.52
CA THR A 137 0.62 -17.61 -7.31
C THR A 137 0.88 -17.89 -8.78
N VAL A 138 0.24 -17.14 -9.68
CA VAL A 138 0.34 -17.36 -11.15
C VAL A 138 1.77 -17.24 -11.70
N GLY A 139 2.61 -16.38 -11.10
CA GLY A 139 4.05 -16.22 -11.38
C GLY A 139 4.98 -17.31 -10.83
N GLY A 140 4.43 -18.44 -10.39
CA GLY A 140 5.22 -19.57 -9.88
C GLY A 140 5.91 -19.30 -8.54
N TRP A 141 7.00 -20.02 -8.28
CA TRP A 141 7.62 -20.10 -6.95
C TRP A 141 8.26 -18.80 -6.47
N MET A 142 8.88 -18.03 -7.37
CA MET A 142 9.52 -16.76 -6.98
C MET A 142 8.47 -15.79 -6.44
N MET A 143 7.41 -15.55 -7.21
CA MET A 143 6.29 -14.69 -6.80
C MET A 143 5.58 -15.24 -5.55
N THR A 144 5.45 -16.57 -5.42
CA THR A 144 4.88 -17.21 -4.23
C THR A 144 5.68 -16.87 -2.97
N ILE A 145 7.00 -17.00 -3.02
CA ILE A 145 7.89 -16.71 -1.88
C ILE A 145 7.88 -15.20 -1.56
N ALA A 146 8.00 -14.35 -2.58
CA ALA A 146 8.00 -12.89 -2.43
C ALA A 146 6.69 -12.40 -1.79
N PHE A 147 5.54 -12.81 -2.31
CA PHE A 147 4.25 -12.39 -1.78
C PHE A 147 3.90 -13.05 -0.44
N ALA A 148 4.37 -14.27 -0.18
CA ALA A 148 4.26 -14.87 1.15
C ALA A 148 5.08 -14.10 2.20
N ALA A 149 6.34 -13.76 1.89
CA ALA A 149 7.17 -12.94 2.77
C ALA A 149 6.53 -11.57 3.01
N TYR A 150 6.02 -10.95 1.96
CA TYR A 150 5.32 -9.68 2.02
C TYR A 150 4.06 -9.75 2.91
N GLY A 151 3.23 -10.77 2.73
CA GLY A 151 2.03 -11.01 3.54
C GLY A 151 2.37 -11.23 5.02
N ALA A 152 3.43 -11.98 5.31
CA ALA A 152 3.91 -12.20 6.67
C ALA A 152 4.41 -10.89 7.31
N LEU A 153 5.14 -10.06 6.56
CA LEU A 153 5.59 -8.74 7.02
C LEU A 153 4.40 -7.79 7.28
N MET A 154 3.34 -7.85 6.46
CA MET A 154 2.10 -7.10 6.70
C MET A 154 1.45 -7.50 8.02
N VAL A 155 1.32 -8.80 8.28
CA VAL A 155 0.78 -9.32 9.55
C VAL A 155 1.64 -8.88 10.74
N LEU A 156 2.95 -9.07 10.64
CA LEU A 156 3.91 -8.67 11.68
C LEU A 156 3.82 -7.17 11.98
N ALA A 157 3.86 -6.33 10.95
CA ALA A 157 3.81 -4.88 11.11
C ALA A 157 2.48 -4.42 11.71
N ALA A 158 1.36 -5.04 11.35
CA ALA A 158 0.06 -4.77 11.97
C ALA A 158 0.05 -5.09 13.47
N VAL A 159 0.51 -6.29 13.83
CA VAL A 159 0.57 -6.76 15.22
C VAL A 159 1.48 -5.87 16.06
N GLU A 160 2.68 -5.59 15.57
CA GLU A 160 3.67 -4.77 16.28
C GLU A 160 3.20 -3.32 16.45
N THR A 161 2.54 -2.76 15.43
CA THR A 161 1.93 -1.42 15.50
C THR A 161 0.95 -1.35 16.68
N VAL A 162 0.05 -2.32 16.81
CA VAL A 162 -0.96 -2.34 17.89
C VAL A 162 -0.32 -2.64 19.24
N ARG A 163 0.56 -3.65 19.29
CA ARG A 163 1.25 -4.08 20.53
C ARG A 163 2.03 -2.94 21.16
N HIS A 164 2.78 -2.18 20.36
CA HIS A 164 3.54 -1.04 20.87
C HIS A 164 2.66 0.15 21.27
N ALA A 165 1.52 0.37 20.59
CA ALA A 165 0.56 1.38 21.02
C ALA A 165 -0.07 1.02 22.38
N MET A 166 -0.48 -0.23 22.58
CA MET A 166 -1.04 -0.72 23.84
C MET A 166 -0.02 -0.65 24.99
N ALA A 167 1.24 -0.99 24.71
CA ALA A 167 2.35 -0.86 25.66
C ALA A 167 2.81 0.59 25.90
N ARG A 168 2.11 1.60 25.32
CA ARG A 168 2.44 3.03 25.42
C ARG A 168 3.86 3.40 24.94
N ARG A 169 4.47 2.56 24.10
CA ARG A 169 5.80 2.81 23.47
C ARG A 169 5.61 3.55 22.15
N ILE A 170 5.25 4.82 22.23
CA ILE A 170 4.75 5.61 21.09
C ILE A 170 5.78 5.78 19.97
N GLU A 171 7.06 5.98 20.29
CA GLU A 171 8.11 6.09 19.26
C GLU A 171 8.27 4.80 18.46
N VAL A 172 8.23 3.66 19.14
CA VAL A 172 8.33 2.34 18.48
C VAL A 172 7.06 2.01 17.71
N HIS A 173 5.88 2.36 18.27
CA HIS A 173 4.61 2.28 17.56
C HIS A 173 4.67 3.08 16.25
N ARG A 174 5.15 4.32 16.29
CA ARG A 174 5.25 5.18 15.10
C ARG A 174 6.18 4.56 14.05
N ALA A 175 7.30 3.99 14.48
CA ALA A 175 8.22 3.31 13.58
C ALA A 175 7.56 2.10 12.88
N TRP A 176 6.78 1.28 13.60
CA TRP A 176 6.03 0.18 13.00
C TRP A 176 4.85 0.65 12.14
N ALA A 177 4.14 1.70 12.55
CA ALA A 177 3.04 2.28 11.79
C ALA A 177 3.50 2.79 10.41
N ILE A 178 4.69 3.40 10.34
CA ILE A 178 5.28 3.84 9.07
C ILE A 178 5.64 2.63 8.19
N ARG A 179 6.20 1.55 8.75
CA ARG A 179 6.47 0.31 8.01
C ARG A 179 5.20 -0.32 7.47
N LEU A 180 4.15 -0.36 8.28
CA LEU A 180 2.84 -0.88 7.89
C LEU A 180 2.23 -0.05 6.75
N PHE A 181 2.30 1.28 6.86
CA PHE A 181 1.85 2.17 5.79
C PHE A 181 2.68 2.00 4.52
N ALA A 182 4.00 1.88 4.63
CA ALA A 182 4.91 1.68 3.50
C ALA A 182 4.60 0.36 2.76
N LEU A 183 4.31 -0.72 3.50
CA LEU A 183 3.82 -1.95 2.88
C LEU A 183 2.49 -1.66 2.18
N ALA A 184 1.45 -1.17 2.87
CA ALA A 184 0.14 -0.93 2.25
C ALA A 184 0.20 -0.08 0.96
N ILE A 185 1.00 1.00 0.93
CA ILE A 185 1.16 1.82 -0.28
C ILE A 185 2.04 1.13 -1.34
N GLY A 186 3.02 0.32 -0.95
CA GLY A 186 3.81 -0.49 -1.87
C GLY A 186 2.95 -1.48 -2.65
N SER A 187 1.94 -2.06 -1.99
CA SER A 187 0.94 -2.91 -2.65
C SER A 187 0.21 -2.11 -3.75
N TRP A 188 -0.27 -0.90 -3.46
CA TRP A 188 -0.89 -0.03 -4.47
C TRP A 188 0.07 0.38 -5.59
N LEU A 189 1.31 0.77 -5.26
CA LEU A 189 2.34 1.13 -6.24
C LEU A 189 2.61 0.00 -7.22
N TYR A 190 2.62 -1.25 -6.76
CA TYR A 190 2.73 -2.42 -7.63
C TYR A 190 1.61 -2.42 -8.70
N ARG A 191 0.34 -2.22 -8.30
CA ARG A 191 -0.79 -2.22 -9.24
C ARG A 191 -0.76 -1.02 -10.19
N ILE A 192 -0.41 0.17 -9.69
CA ILE A 192 -0.27 1.36 -10.53
C ILE A 192 0.91 1.20 -11.50
N GLY A 193 2.00 0.55 -11.08
CA GLY A 193 3.15 0.23 -11.94
C GLY A 193 2.73 -0.59 -13.15
N TYR A 194 2.01 -1.69 -12.94
CA TYR A 194 1.44 -2.49 -14.04
C TYR A 194 0.42 -1.70 -14.87
N GLY A 195 -0.46 -0.93 -14.23
CA GLY A 195 -1.42 -0.08 -14.94
C GLY A 195 -0.75 0.93 -15.88
N LEU A 196 0.32 1.58 -15.42
CA LEU A 196 1.12 2.51 -16.22
C LEU A 196 1.89 1.77 -17.32
N PHE A 197 2.46 0.61 -17.01
CA PHE A 197 3.15 -0.23 -17.99
C PHE A 197 2.22 -0.56 -19.17
N PHE A 198 1.00 -1.02 -18.91
CA PHE A 198 0.03 -1.29 -19.99
C PHE A 198 -0.48 -0.03 -20.68
N ALA A 199 -0.67 1.07 -19.95
CA ALA A 199 -1.15 2.32 -20.53
C ALA A 199 -0.15 2.95 -21.50
N ILE A 200 1.16 2.79 -21.24
CA ILE A 200 2.24 3.35 -22.07
C ILE A 200 2.69 2.35 -23.13
N GLY A 201 2.91 1.10 -22.74
CA GLY A 201 3.52 0.06 -23.57
C GLY A 201 2.55 -0.82 -24.32
N GLY A 202 1.24 -0.74 -24.04
CA GLY A 202 0.22 -1.64 -24.58
C GLY A 202 0.16 -3.00 -23.87
N ARG A 203 -0.92 -3.75 -24.10
CA ARG A 203 -1.13 -5.08 -23.50
C ARG A 203 -0.26 -6.18 -24.13
N ASP A 204 0.14 -6.00 -25.38
CA ASP A 204 0.96 -6.97 -26.13
C ASP A 204 2.47 -6.78 -25.86
N ASN A 205 2.84 -5.97 -24.87
CA ASN A 205 4.23 -5.70 -24.54
C ASN A 205 4.90 -6.95 -23.92
N PRO A 206 6.03 -7.44 -24.49
CA PRO A 206 6.68 -8.67 -24.01
C PRO A 206 7.31 -8.53 -22.61
N GLY A 207 7.29 -7.34 -22.01
CA GLY A 207 7.68 -7.14 -20.62
C GLY A 207 6.76 -7.80 -19.61
N HIS A 208 5.50 -8.09 -19.97
CA HIS A 208 4.56 -8.85 -19.15
C HIS A 208 4.08 -10.10 -19.88
N THR A 209 3.92 -11.21 -19.15
CA THR A 209 3.26 -12.42 -19.68
C THR A 209 2.17 -12.89 -18.72
N ASP A 210 1.24 -13.72 -19.21
CA ASP A 210 0.18 -14.32 -18.38
C ASP A 210 0.72 -15.16 -17.20
N THR A 211 2.01 -15.52 -17.25
CA THR A 211 2.72 -16.29 -16.21
C THR A 211 3.72 -15.45 -15.43
N PHE A 212 3.66 -14.11 -15.54
CA PHE A 212 4.55 -13.18 -14.85
C PHE A 212 6.04 -13.50 -15.07
N SER A 213 6.42 -13.78 -16.32
CA SER A 213 7.78 -14.18 -16.70
C SER A 213 8.46 -13.24 -17.69
N GLY A 214 7.87 -12.07 -17.95
CA GLY A 214 8.48 -11.03 -18.76
C GLY A 214 9.53 -10.23 -17.97
N TRP A 215 10.35 -9.45 -18.68
CA TRP A 215 11.45 -8.70 -18.03
C TRP A 215 10.94 -7.66 -17.03
N PHE A 216 9.74 -7.10 -17.24
CA PHE A 216 9.14 -6.15 -16.32
C PHE A 216 8.58 -6.87 -15.09
N ASP A 217 8.04 -8.08 -15.26
CA ASP A 217 7.54 -8.90 -14.16
C ASP A 217 8.65 -9.19 -13.14
N TYR A 218 9.83 -9.58 -13.59
CA TYR A 218 10.99 -9.81 -12.71
C TYR A 218 11.52 -8.57 -11.99
N VAL A 219 11.28 -7.37 -12.54
CA VAL A 219 11.62 -6.11 -11.85
C VAL A 219 10.64 -5.80 -10.73
N MET A 220 9.42 -6.33 -10.82
CA MET A 220 8.32 -6.05 -9.90
C MET A 220 8.16 -7.08 -8.77
N ASP A 221 8.67 -8.31 -8.94
CA ASP A 221 8.67 -9.42 -7.97
C ASP A 221 9.69 -9.26 -6.83
#